data_AF-A0AAJ2U3A9-F1
#
_entry.id   AF-A0AAJ2U3A9-F1
#
_cell.length_a   1.000
_cell.length_b   1.000
_cell.length_c   1.000
_cell.angle_alpha   90.00
_cell.angle_beta   90.00
_cell.angle_gamma   90.00
#
_symmetry.space_group_name_H-M   'P 1'
#
loop_
_entity.id
_entity.type
_entity.pdbx_description
1 polymer ?
#
loop_
_entity_poly.entity_id
_entity_poly.type
_entity_poly.pdbx_seq_one_letter_code
_entity_poly.pdbx_strand_id
1 'polypeptide(L)'
;MKRLTLSIAAGLSFLLVGCSEHPPTEEIYEQAISQTEQLETVQFQRNQTLRAQQDSFRGQLLGGVQYDPQRFYGELEMELLNLNESLKMKMYLDEENWQVRQDQEDTEWEDYNREEFEDALLEHPSLLLEWFTPYQDQFLMKETTIAPFQLEEEGAEEEGTDEENESTEEIEEERIDVYEISFRGSDEQYKPLVEQHIQQMNVANNANAEIEEIMDTVEIERIDMTVFVDAETYDVHRLQTRFRYLAYIQGEYRVIDESVLLRFHEHNQEIDFETLKTN
;
A
#
# COMPACT_ATOMS: atom_id res chain seq x y z
N MET A 1 70.32 -34.14 9.96
CA MET A 1 69.05 -33.94 10.70
C MET A 1 68.78 -32.42 10.70
N LYS A 2 67.73 -31.94 10.01
CA LYS A 2 66.44 -31.46 10.61
C LYS A 2 66.71 -30.36 11.65
N ARG A 3 66.28 -29.08 11.57
CA ARG A 3 65.05 -28.36 11.14
C ARG A 3 65.42 -26.85 10.99
N LEU A 4 64.90 -26.03 10.06
CA LEU A 4 63.54 -25.48 9.85
C LEU A 4 63.17 -24.35 10.85
N THR A 5 63.11 -23.09 10.35
CA THR A 5 62.31 -21.90 10.77
C THR A 5 62.71 -20.74 9.85
N LEU A 6 61.93 -20.29 8.85
CA LEU A 6 60.65 -19.57 8.85
C LEU A 6 60.67 -18.24 9.64
N SER A 7 60.68 -17.11 8.94
CA SER A 7 60.21 -15.78 9.41
C SER A 7 59.84 -14.96 8.17
N ILE A 8 58.58 -15.08 7.74
CA ILE A 8 57.52 -14.06 7.92
C ILE A 8 57.67 -12.93 6.90
N ALA A 9 57.05 -13.16 5.74
CA ALA A 9 56.54 -12.09 4.90
C ALA A 9 55.26 -11.57 5.57
N ALA A 10 55.38 -10.50 6.35
CA ALA A 10 54.25 -9.71 6.82
C ALA A 10 54.11 -8.53 5.86
N GLY A 11 53.12 -8.58 4.99
CA GLY A 11 52.91 -7.52 4.01
C GLY A 11 51.77 -7.81 3.05
N LEU A 12 50.63 -8.28 3.57
CA LEU A 12 49.37 -8.28 2.82
C LEU A 12 48.22 -7.98 3.77
N SER A 13 47.34 -7.09 3.29
CA SER A 13 45.93 -6.98 3.62
C SER A 13 45.54 -6.22 4.90
N PHE A 14 45.60 -4.90 4.81
CA PHE A 14 44.51 -4.06 5.33
C PHE A 14 43.68 -3.57 4.12
N LEU A 15 42.87 -4.47 3.57
CA LEU A 15 41.65 -4.04 2.89
C LEU A 15 40.63 -3.88 4.02
N LEU A 16 40.34 -2.63 4.34
CA LEU A 16 39.30 -2.25 5.28
C LEU A 16 37.98 -2.80 4.76
N VAL A 17 37.52 -3.88 5.39
CA VAL A 17 36.14 -4.34 5.35
C VAL A 17 35.32 -3.28 6.06
N GLY A 18 34.82 -2.33 5.29
CA GLY A 18 33.73 -1.44 5.66
C GLY A 18 32.55 -1.74 4.75
N CYS A 19 32.13 -3.00 4.68
CA CYS A 19 30.80 -3.35 4.20
C CYS A 19 29.94 -3.38 5.45
N SER A 20 29.04 -2.41 5.61
CA SER A 20 27.91 -2.63 6.50
C SER A 20 27.12 -3.82 5.92
N GLU A 21 27.12 -4.94 6.63
CA GLU A 21 26.43 -6.17 6.23
C GLU A 21 24.92 -5.96 6.43
N HIS A 22 24.30 -5.14 5.57
CA HIS A 22 22.86 -5.17 5.45
C HIS A 22 22.47 -6.38 4.60
N PRO A 23 21.35 -7.06 4.93
CA PRO A 23 20.82 -8.09 4.07
C PRO A 23 20.59 -7.56 2.64
N PRO A 24 20.74 -8.39 1.60
CA PRO A 24 20.36 -8.02 0.25
C PRO A 24 18.90 -7.54 0.19
N THR A 25 18.58 -6.58 -0.69
CA THR A 25 17.22 -6.06 -0.87
C THR A 25 16.17 -7.16 -1.09
N GLU A 26 16.53 -8.18 -1.87
CA GLU A 26 15.69 -9.35 -2.15
C GLU A 26 15.31 -10.07 -0.86
N GLU A 27 16.28 -10.29 0.04
CA GLU A 27 16.07 -10.94 1.34
C GLU A 27 15.17 -10.10 2.24
N ILE A 28 15.36 -8.78 2.29
CA ILE A 28 14.50 -7.88 3.07
C ILE A 28 13.06 -7.94 2.56
N TYR A 29 12.87 -7.95 1.24
CA TYR A 29 11.54 -7.99 0.64
C TYR A 29 10.84 -9.35 0.86
N GLU A 30 11.57 -10.46 0.74
CA GLU A 30 11.05 -11.80 1.07
C GLU A 30 10.66 -11.90 2.55
N GLN A 31 11.45 -11.33 3.45
CA GLN A 31 11.10 -11.27 4.87
C GLN A 31 9.86 -10.41 5.11
N ALA A 32 9.73 -9.27 4.43
CA ALA A 32 8.54 -8.43 4.52
C ALA A 32 7.27 -9.17 4.07
N ILE A 33 7.33 -9.95 2.97
CA ILE A 33 6.23 -10.82 2.55
C ILE A 33 5.91 -11.83 3.64
N SER A 34 6.93 -12.55 4.13
CA SER A 34 6.73 -13.61 5.13
C SER A 34 6.19 -13.10 6.47
N GLN A 35 6.56 -11.89 6.91
CA GLN A 35 5.97 -11.26 8.08
C GLN A 35 4.54 -10.81 7.81
N THR A 36 4.30 -10.25 6.63
CA THR A 36 2.95 -9.85 6.21
C THR A 36 2.02 -11.07 6.20
N GLU A 37 2.45 -12.23 5.68
CA GLU A 37 1.73 -13.53 5.69
C GLU A 37 1.34 -14.03 7.09
N GLN A 38 2.02 -13.54 8.13
CA GLN A 38 1.75 -13.89 9.52
C GLN A 38 0.83 -12.89 10.22
N LEU A 39 0.34 -11.87 9.51
CA LEU A 39 -0.59 -10.90 10.09
C LEU A 39 -1.92 -11.56 10.41
N GLU A 40 -2.31 -11.47 11.68
CA GLU A 40 -3.63 -11.86 12.16
C GLU A 40 -4.59 -10.67 12.06
N THR A 41 -4.10 -9.47 12.42
CA THR A 41 -4.86 -8.21 12.37
C THR A 41 -3.99 -7.03 11.94
N VAL A 42 -4.61 -6.02 11.34
CA VAL A 42 -3.95 -4.74 11.05
C VAL A 42 -4.98 -3.61 10.93
N GLN A 43 -4.62 -2.41 11.39
CA GLN A 43 -5.34 -1.18 11.05
C GLN A 43 -4.64 -0.46 9.90
N PHE A 44 -5.42 0.15 9.03
CA PHE A 44 -4.87 0.74 7.82
C PHE A 44 -5.62 1.99 7.36
N GLN A 45 -4.89 2.81 6.60
CA GLN A 45 -5.43 3.87 5.77
C GLN A 45 -5.06 3.59 4.31
N ARG A 46 -6.07 3.56 3.44
CA ARG A 46 -5.92 3.53 1.99
C ARG A 46 -6.35 4.86 1.41
N ASN A 47 -5.43 5.58 0.79
CA ASN A 47 -5.75 6.73 -0.06
C ASN A 47 -5.59 6.32 -1.52
N GLN A 48 -6.63 6.50 -2.32
CA GLN A 48 -6.64 6.19 -3.74
C GLN A 48 -7.05 7.40 -4.55
N THR A 49 -6.40 7.60 -5.69
CA THR A 49 -6.82 8.55 -6.70
C THR A 49 -6.79 7.85 -8.03
N LEU A 50 -7.90 7.85 -8.74
CA LEU A 50 -8.00 7.36 -10.10
C LEU A 50 -8.43 8.52 -11.00
N ARG A 51 -7.68 8.73 -12.08
CA ARG A 51 -8.04 9.68 -13.14
C ARG A 51 -8.16 8.91 -14.44
N ALA A 52 -9.36 8.92 -15.00
CA ALA A 52 -9.70 8.37 -16.30
C ALA A 52 -10.42 9.44 -17.13
N GLN A 53 -9.63 10.30 -17.79
CA GLN A 53 -10.13 11.46 -18.56
C GLN A 53 -11.14 12.36 -17.83
N GLN A 54 -12.44 12.17 -18.07
CA GLN A 54 -13.54 12.99 -17.51
C GLN A 54 -14.03 12.47 -16.15
N ASP A 55 -13.67 11.24 -15.81
CA ASP A 55 -13.98 10.63 -14.53
C ASP A 55 -12.73 10.71 -13.65
N SER A 56 -12.83 11.37 -12.50
CA SER A 56 -11.85 11.20 -11.45
C SER A 56 -12.53 10.94 -10.13
N PHE A 57 -11.94 10.02 -9.40
CA PHE A 57 -12.36 9.57 -8.10
C PHE A 57 -11.16 9.73 -7.17
N ARG A 58 -11.43 10.30 -5.99
CA ARG A 58 -10.51 10.25 -4.85
C ARG A 58 -11.23 9.52 -3.74
N GLY A 59 -10.57 8.53 -3.16
CA GLY A 59 -11.09 7.73 -2.07
C GLY A 59 -10.14 7.71 -0.90
N GLN A 60 -10.69 7.72 0.30
CA GLN A 60 -10.00 7.36 1.52
C GLN A 60 -10.79 6.26 2.22
N LEU A 61 -10.12 5.16 2.56
CA LEU A 61 -10.67 4.11 3.41
C LEU A 61 -9.81 4.00 4.67
N LEU A 62 -10.42 4.21 5.82
CA LEU A 62 -9.83 3.98 7.14
C LEU A 62 -10.49 2.74 7.73
N GLY A 63 -9.71 1.78 8.23
CA GLY A 63 -10.33 0.57 8.75
C GLY A 63 -9.37 -0.38 9.42
N GLY A 64 -9.95 -1.49 9.89
CA GLY A 64 -9.24 -2.59 10.50
C GLY A 64 -9.71 -3.91 9.92
N VAL A 65 -8.80 -4.86 9.82
CA VAL A 65 -9.08 -6.20 9.31
C VAL A 65 -8.43 -7.25 10.21
N GLN A 66 -9.15 -8.35 10.39
CA GLN A 66 -8.68 -9.61 10.94
C GLN A 66 -8.78 -10.66 9.83
N TYR A 67 -7.75 -11.49 9.65
CA TYR A 67 -7.69 -12.42 8.52
C TYR A 67 -8.25 -13.81 8.85
N ASP A 68 -8.17 -14.27 10.10
CA ASP A 68 -8.67 -15.60 10.52
C ASP A 68 -9.40 -15.57 11.88
N PRO A 69 -10.74 -15.75 11.94
CA PRO A 69 -11.66 -15.70 10.81
C PRO A 69 -11.73 -14.27 10.23
N GLN A 70 -12.04 -14.16 8.93
CA GLN A 70 -12.04 -12.87 8.25
C GLN A 70 -13.11 -11.93 8.82
N ARG A 71 -12.69 -10.75 9.29
CA ARG A 71 -13.56 -9.66 9.75
C ARG A 71 -12.97 -8.32 9.34
N PHE A 72 -13.83 -7.40 8.96
CA PHE A 72 -13.42 -6.07 8.54
C PHE A 72 -14.48 -5.04 8.94
N TYR A 73 -13.98 -3.88 9.36
CA TYR A 73 -14.76 -2.66 9.45
C TYR A 73 -13.96 -1.53 8.84
N GLY A 74 -14.61 -0.66 8.07
CA GLY A 74 -13.96 0.54 7.57
C GLY A 74 -14.93 1.63 7.17
N GLU A 75 -14.39 2.84 7.14
CA GLU A 75 -15.06 4.09 6.80
C GLU A 75 -14.45 4.61 5.50
N LEU A 76 -15.28 4.67 4.46
CA LEU A 76 -14.93 5.05 3.11
C LEU A 76 -15.50 6.43 2.83
N GLU A 77 -14.62 7.36 2.50
CA GLU A 77 -14.97 8.67 1.97
C GLU A 77 -14.55 8.75 0.49
N MET A 78 -15.48 9.12 -0.38
CA MET A 78 -15.25 9.24 -1.81
C MET A 78 -15.68 10.60 -2.34
N GLU A 79 -14.74 11.28 -3.00
CA GLU A 79 -15.00 12.46 -3.79
C GLU A 79 -15.09 12.07 -5.27
N LEU A 80 -16.25 12.29 -5.88
CA LEU A 80 -16.50 12.08 -7.30
C LEU A 80 -16.68 13.43 -7.98
N LEU A 81 -16.01 13.68 -9.12
CA LEU A 81 -16.11 14.96 -9.83
C LEU A 81 -17.55 15.40 -10.17
N ASN A 82 -18.46 14.42 -10.33
CA ASN A 82 -19.84 14.66 -10.74
C ASN A 82 -20.80 14.77 -9.55
N LEU A 83 -20.31 14.65 -8.31
CA LEU A 83 -21.10 14.86 -7.10
C LEU A 83 -20.71 16.18 -6.43
N ASN A 84 -21.71 16.87 -5.88
CA ASN A 84 -21.48 18.12 -5.15
C ASN A 84 -21.01 17.88 -3.71
N GLU A 85 -21.15 16.65 -3.21
CA GLU A 85 -20.84 16.24 -1.84
C GLU A 85 -20.07 14.92 -1.87
N SER A 86 -19.17 14.73 -0.91
CA SER A 86 -18.45 13.48 -0.68
C SER A 86 -19.43 12.38 -0.27
N LEU A 87 -19.29 11.19 -0.84
CA LEU A 87 -20.00 10.01 -0.39
C LEU A 87 -19.23 9.39 0.78
N LYS A 88 -19.82 9.43 1.98
CA LYS A 88 -19.27 8.79 3.18
C LYS A 88 -20.06 7.52 3.47
N MET A 89 -19.37 6.40 3.64
CA MET A 89 -19.96 5.08 3.84
C MET A 89 -19.21 4.32 4.93
N LYS A 90 -19.92 3.50 5.69
CA LYS A 90 -19.36 2.52 6.59
C LYS A 90 -19.57 1.13 6.01
N MET A 91 -18.54 0.31 6.08
CA MET A 91 -18.49 -1.03 5.55
C MET A 91 -18.20 -2.00 6.68
N TYR A 92 -18.92 -3.11 6.72
CA TYR A 92 -18.69 -4.19 7.65
C TYR A 92 -18.70 -5.51 6.87
N LEU A 93 -17.73 -6.37 7.13
CA LEU A 93 -17.63 -7.68 6.50
C LEU A 93 -17.23 -8.71 7.54
N ASP A 94 -17.87 -9.88 7.49
CA ASP A 94 -17.45 -11.09 8.17
C ASP A 94 -17.53 -12.30 7.22
N GLU A 95 -17.42 -13.51 7.76
CA GLU A 95 -17.48 -14.75 6.97
C GLU A 95 -18.80 -14.93 6.22
N GLU A 96 -19.90 -14.37 6.72
CA GLU A 96 -21.25 -14.60 6.19
C GLU A 96 -21.85 -13.36 5.53
N ASN A 97 -21.49 -12.17 6.00
CA ASN A 97 -22.17 -10.93 5.66
C ASN A 97 -21.19 -9.93 5.07
N TRP A 98 -21.65 -9.22 4.04
CA TRP A 98 -21.07 -7.96 3.61
C TRP A 98 -22.16 -6.91 3.70
N GLN A 99 -21.94 -5.90 4.53
CA GLN A 99 -22.92 -4.86 4.82
C GLN A 99 -22.31 -3.49 4.56
N VAL A 100 -23.11 -2.59 3.97
CA VAL A 100 -22.71 -1.21 3.72
C VAL A 100 -23.83 -0.29 4.18
N ARG A 101 -23.48 0.85 4.78
CA ARG A 101 -24.42 1.94 5.06
C ARG A 101 -23.80 3.28 4.68
N GLN A 102 -24.63 4.25 4.31
CA GLN A 102 -24.16 5.63 4.22
C GLN A 102 -23.99 6.21 5.63
N ASP A 103 -23.00 7.07 5.81
CA ASP A 103 -22.76 7.73 7.09
C ASP A 103 -23.68 8.94 7.25
N GLN A 104 -24.97 8.66 7.41
CA GLN A 104 -26.04 9.64 7.60
C GLN A 104 -26.99 9.16 8.70
N GLU A 105 -27.56 10.10 9.45
CA GLU A 105 -28.58 9.79 10.47
C GLU A 105 -29.72 8.96 9.87
N ASP A 106 -30.16 7.93 10.61
CA ASP A 106 -31.25 7.02 10.26
C ASP A 106 -31.04 6.11 9.02
N THR A 107 -29.80 5.96 8.52
CA THR A 107 -29.51 5.00 7.44
C THR A 107 -29.31 3.59 7.99
N GLU A 108 -30.09 2.63 7.47
CA GLU A 108 -29.97 1.21 7.82
C GLU A 108 -28.81 0.54 7.05
N TRP A 109 -28.28 -0.55 7.61
CA TRP A 109 -27.31 -1.39 6.90
C TRP A 109 -28.00 -2.14 5.75
N GLU A 110 -27.39 -2.08 4.57
CA GLU A 110 -27.80 -2.84 3.39
C GLU A 110 -26.91 -4.08 3.24
N ASP A 111 -27.53 -5.23 3.01
CA ASP A 111 -26.84 -6.50 2.79
C ASP A 111 -26.48 -6.67 1.31
N TYR A 112 -25.21 -7.01 1.07
CA TYR A 112 -24.66 -7.32 -0.25
C TYR A 112 -24.23 -8.79 -0.30
N ASN A 113 -24.09 -9.32 -1.52
CA ASN A 113 -23.64 -10.70 -1.70
C ASN A 113 -22.16 -10.82 -1.30
N ARG A 114 -21.88 -11.53 -0.21
CA ARG A 114 -20.51 -11.75 0.28
C ARG A 114 -19.57 -12.35 -0.76
N GLU A 115 -20.08 -13.19 -1.67
CA GLU A 115 -19.29 -13.83 -2.73
C GLU A 115 -18.84 -12.85 -3.83
N GLU A 116 -19.47 -11.68 -3.94
CA GLU A 116 -19.12 -10.65 -4.93
C GLU A 116 -18.04 -9.68 -4.42
N PHE A 117 -17.66 -9.78 -3.14
CA PHE A 117 -16.64 -8.92 -2.56
C PHE A 117 -15.24 -9.48 -2.79
N GLU A 118 -14.46 -8.79 -3.61
CA GLU A 118 -13.05 -9.10 -3.91
C GLU A 118 -12.19 -7.85 -3.68
N ASP A 119 -11.31 -7.88 -2.67
CA ASP A 119 -10.28 -6.86 -2.47
C ASP A 119 -9.03 -7.53 -1.88
N ALA A 120 -7.90 -7.42 -2.59
CA ALA A 120 -6.65 -8.08 -2.20
C ALA A 120 -6.13 -7.63 -0.83
N LEU A 121 -6.39 -6.37 -0.42
CA LEU A 121 -6.00 -5.87 0.91
C LEU A 121 -6.76 -6.59 2.02
N LEU A 122 -8.05 -6.86 1.79
CA LEU A 122 -8.91 -7.51 2.78
C LEU A 122 -8.80 -9.03 2.75
N GLU A 123 -8.47 -9.62 1.60
CA GLU A 123 -8.09 -11.04 1.53
C GLU A 123 -6.79 -11.26 2.28
N HIS A 124 -5.69 -10.64 1.82
CA HIS A 124 -4.42 -10.64 2.53
C HIS A 124 -3.39 -9.67 1.88
N PRO A 125 -2.75 -8.74 2.63
CA PRO A 125 -1.92 -7.67 2.07
C PRO A 125 -0.61 -8.17 1.45
N SER A 126 -0.17 -9.38 1.78
CA SER A 126 0.99 -10.01 1.11
C SER A 126 0.76 -10.16 -0.39
N LEU A 127 -0.50 -10.37 -0.82
CA LEU A 127 -0.85 -10.52 -2.23
C LEU A 127 -0.43 -9.28 -3.05
N LEU A 128 -0.52 -8.08 -2.46
CA LEU A 128 -0.09 -6.83 -3.11
C LEU A 128 1.43 -6.77 -3.30
N LEU A 129 2.19 -7.34 -2.37
CA LEU A 129 3.65 -7.44 -2.45
C LEU A 129 4.04 -8.50 -3.48
N GLU A 130 3.36 -9.64 -3.49
CA GLU A 130 3.65 -10.75 -4.40
C GLU A 130 3.57 -10.36 -5.88
N TRP A 131 2.76 -9.36 -6.25
CA TRP A 131 2.69 -8.84 -7.62
C TRP A 131 4.04 -8.32 -8.13
N PHE A 132 4.89 -7.84 -7.23
CA PHE A 132 6.20 -7.29 -7.57
C PHE A 132 7.36 -8.27 -7.37
N THR A 133 7.12 -9.46 -6.79
CA THR A 133 8.13 -10.52 -6.61
C THR A 133 8.90 -10.88 -7.89
N PRO A 134 8.28 -10.97 -9.09
CA PRO A 134 9.02 -11.26 -10.33
C PRO A 134 10.07 -10.21 -10.72
N TYR A 135 10.08 -9.03 -10.07
CA TYR A 135 10.94 -7.90 -10.40
C TYR A 135 11.93 -7.53 -9.29
N GLN A 136 12.13 -8.42 -8.31
CA GLN A 136 13.01 -8.20 -7.16
C GLN A 136 14.46 -7.81 -7.56
N ASP A 137 14.94 -8.34 -8.69
CA ASP A 137 16.27 -8.04 -9.24
C ASP A 137 16.46 -6.57 -9.65
N GLN A 138 15.36 -5.82 -9.76
CA GLN A 138 15.33 -4.40 -10.13
C GLN A 138 15.08 -3.49 -8.94
N PHE A 139 14.92 -4.03 -7.74
CA PHE A 139 14.64 -3.23 -6.57
C PHE A 139 15.84 -2.38 -6.15
N LEU A 140 15.54 -1.13 -5.85
CA LEU A 140 16.46 -0.19 -5.24
C LEU A 140 16.05 0.00 -3.79
N MET A 141 17.01 -0.13 -2.89
CA MET A 141 16.78 0.03 -1.45
C MET A 141 17.64 1.16 -0.89
N LYS A 142 17.07 1.89 0.06
CA LYS A 142 17.78 2.83 0.91
C LYS A 142 17.21 2.76 2.32
N GLU A 143 18.05 3.07 3.30
CA GLU A 143 17.63 3.24 4.70
C GLU A 143 17.12 4.66 4.92
N THR A 144 16.04 4.79 5.67
CA THR A 144 15.44 6.08 6.03
C THR A 144 14.65 5.95 7.32
N THR A 145 14.17 7.08 7.82
CA THR A 145 13.19 7.11 8.91
C THR A 145 11.84 7.58 8.40
N ILE A 146 10.75 7.06 8.95
CA ILE A 146 9.39 7.60 8.73
C ILE A 146 8.79 8.07 10.06
N ALA A 147 7.89 9.04 9.97
CA ALA A 147 7.02 9.38 11.09
C ALA A 147 6.02 8.23 11.32
N PRO A 148 5.64 7.96 12.57
CA PRO A 148 4.60 7.00 12.89
C PRO A 148 3.28 7.43 12.26
N PHE A 149 2.36 6.48 12.09
CA PHE A 149 1.04 6.78 11.57
C PHE A 149 0.30 7.76 12.51
N GLN A 150 -0.19 8.85 11.95
CA GLN A 150 -1.06 9.82 12.61
C GLN A 150 -2.30 9.95 11.75
N LEU A 151 -3.48 9.74 12.35
CA LEU A 151 -4.73 10.16 11.75
C LEU A 151 -4.72 11.69 11.70
N GLU A 152 -4.67 12.25 10.50
CA GLU A 152 -4.91 13.67 10.31
C GLU A 152 -6.39 13.91 10.68
N GLU A 153 -6.65 14.47 11.87
CA GLU A 153 -7.99 14.93 12.21
C GLU A 153 -8.39 16.02 11.18
N GLU A 154 -9.42 15.75 10.38
CA GLU A 154 -10.03 16.76 9.52
C GLU A 154 -10.54 17.92 10.40
N GLY A 155 -9.88 19.09 10.38
CA GLY A 155 -10.49 20.31 10.91
C GLY A 155 -9.63 21.36 11.59
N ALA A 156 -8.30 21.29 11.60
CA ALA A 156 -7.47 22.40 12.12
C ALA A 156 -6.99 23.37 11.02
N GLU A 157 -7.91 23.88 10.21
CA GLU A 157 -7.75 25.25 9.66
C GLU A 157 -8.27 26.23 10.73
N GLU A 158 -7.57 26.36 11.87
CA GLU A 158 -7.75 27.54 12.70
C GLU A 158 -6.96 28.69 12.07
N GLU A 159 -7.74 29.58 11.45
CA GLU A 159 -7.34 30.93 11.05
C GLU A 159 -6.47 31.57 12.14
N GLY A 160 -5.32 32.10 11.71
CA GLY A 160 -4.37 32.75 12.60
C GLY A 160 -5.02 33.80 13.49
N THR A 161 -4.76 33.69 14.79
CA THR A 161 -4.70 34.85 15.67
C THR A 161 -3.38 34.78 16.43
N ASP A 162 -2.51 35.74 16.13
CA ASP A 162 -1.36 36.07 16.95
C ASP A 162 -1.85 36.36 18.37
N GLU A 163 -1.40 35.61 19.38
CA GLU A 163 -0.90 36.12 20.67
C GLU A 163 -0.41 34.99 21.61
N GLU A 164 0.88 35.07 21.92
CA GLU A 164 1.54 34.69 23.19
C GLU A 164 1.61 33.22 23.65
N ASN A 165 2.69 32.55 23.21
CA ASN A 165 3.75 32.01 24.09
C ASN A 165 3.34 31.07 25.26
N GLU A 166 3.23 29.76 24.98
CA GLU A 166 3.52 28.72 25.97
C GLU A 166 4.31 27.59 25.31
N SER A 167 5.29 27.08 26.03
CA SER A 167 6.35 26.17 25.61
C SER A 167 5.85 24.98 24.80
N THR A 168 6.18 24.94 23.51
CA THR A 168 6.17 23.70 22.73
C THR A 168 7.32 22.84 23.26
N GLU A 169 7.02 21.93 24.19
CA GLU A 169 7.87 20.75 24.35
C GLU A 169 7.95 20.11 22.96
N GLU A 170 9.15 20.09 22.36
CA GLU A 170 9.44 19.24 21.21
C GLU A 170 9.17 17.81 21.69
N ILE A 171 7.96 17.30 21.45
CA ILE A 171 7.70 15.88 21.52
C ILE A 171 8.60 15.30 20.43
N GLU A 172 9.72 14.69 20.83
CA GLU A 172 10.51 13.86 19.94
C GLU A 172 9.59 12.75 19.45
N GLU A 173 8.96 12.94 18.29
CA GLU A 173 8.18 11.90 17.64
C GLU A 173 9.12 10.72 17.40
N GLU A 174 8.83 9.59 18.05
CA GLU A 174 9.57 8.35 17.87
C GLU A 174 9.45 7.94 16.41
N ARG A 175 10.54 8.14 15.65
CA ARG A 175 10.61 7.78 14.25
C ARG A 175 10.93 6.30 14.11
N ILE A 176 10.39 5.70 13.06
CA ILE A 176 10.60 4.29 12.74
C ILE A 176 11.71 4.21 11.69
N ASP A 177 12.77 3.49 12.01
CA ASP A 177 13.83 3.14 11.05
C ASP A 177 13.29 2.10 10.06
N VAL A 178 13.41 2.39 8.76
CA VAL A 178 12.83 1.55 7.71
C VAL A 178 13.76 1.40 6.50
N TYR A 179 13.62 0.26 5.82
CA TYR A 179 14.08 0.06 4.46
C TYR A 179 13.02 0.58 3.48
N GLU A 180 13.34 1.62 2.71
CA GLU A 180 12.53 2.05 1.58
C GLU A 180 12.99 1.28 0.34
N ILE A 181 12.15 0.34 -0.12
CA ILE A 181 12.38 -0.46 -1.31
C ILE A 181 11.50 0.08 -2.43
N SER A 182 12.10 0.41 -3.56
CA SER A 182 11.42 1.00 -4.70
C SER A 182 11.67 0.21 -5.98
N PHE A 183 10.65 0.17 -6.83
CA PHE A 183 10.67 -0.46 -8.14
C PHE A 183 10.43 0.58 -9.22
N ARG A 184 11.32 0.59 -10.23
CA ARG A 184 11.19 1.32 -11.49
C ARG A 184 11.80 0.47 -12.61
N GLY A 185 10.97 -0.34 -13.27
CA GLY A 185 11.34 -1.18 -14.40
C GLY A 185 11.30 -0.47 -15.78
N SER A 186 11.21 -1.28 -16.82
CA SER A 186 11.03 -0.88 -18.23
C SER A 186 9.68 -1.33 -18.78
N ASP A 187 9.25 -0.77 -19.92
CA ASP A 187 7.93 -1.04 -20.53
C ASP A 187 7.61 -2.53 -20.72
N GLU A 188 8.58 -3.36 -21.12
CA GLU A 188 8.37 -4.81 -21.29
C GLU A 188 8.08 -5.52 -19.96
N GLN A 189 8.66 -5.03 -18.87
CA GLN A 189 8.47 -5.58 -17.52
C GLN A 189 7.14 -5.11 -16.91
N TYR A 190 6.61 -3.97 -17.36
CA TYR A 190 5.37 -3.42 -16.84
C TYR A 190 4.10 -4.05 -17.43
N LYS A 191 4.18 -4.71 -18.59
CA LYS A 191 2.99 -5.26 -19.27
C LYS A 191 2.17 -6.23 -18.41
N PRO A 192 2.76 -7.23 -17.73
CA PRO A 192 1.98 -8.13 -16.86
C PRO A 192 1.29 -7.38 -15.71
N LEU A 193 1.97 -6.37 -15.12
CA LEU A 193 1.39 -5.53 -14.07
C LEU A 193 0.19 -4.71 -14.58
N VAL A 194 0.29 -4.16 -15.79
CA VAL A 194 -0.81 -3.42 -16.41
C VAL A 194 -1.99 -4.33 -16.76
N GLU A 195 -1.72 -5.54 -17.27
CA GLU A 195 -2.77 -6.53 -17.55
C GLU A 195 -3.55 -6.87 -16.28
N GLN A 196 -2.84 -7.19 -15.20
CA GLN A 196 -3.43 -7.47 -13.90
C GLN A 196 -4.23 -6.27 -13.36
N HIS A 197 -3.71 -5.06 -13.49
CA HIS A 197 -4.40 -3.83 -13.08
C HIS A 197 -5.69 -3.58 -13.89
N ILE A 198 -5.67 -3.83 -15.20
CA ILE A 198 -6.88 -3.75 -16.07
C ILE A 198 -7.94 -4.77 -15.66
N GLN A 199 -7.52 -5.99 -15.29
CA GLN A 199 -8.41 -7.04 -14.79
C GLN A 199 -9.07 -6.62 -13.47
N GLN A 200 -8.29 -6.08 -12.52
CA GLN A 200 -8.79 -5.65 -11.21
C GLN A 200 -9.78 -4.49 -11.27
N MET A 201 -9.53 -3.51 -12.15
CA MET A 201 -10.49 -2.45 -12.41
C MET A 201 -11.72 -2.93 -13.19
N ASN A 202 -11.77 -4.22 -13.54
CA ASN A 202 -12.83 -4.84 -14.31
C ASN A 202 -13.10 -4.14 -15.67
N VAL A 203 -12.07 -3.48 -16.23
CA VAL A 203 -12.21 -2.63 -17.42
C VAL A 203 -12.63 -3.45 -18.63
N ALA A 204 -12.07 -4.65 -18.80
CA ALA A 204 -12.37 -5.52 -19.93
C ALA A 204 -13.85 -5.95 -19.96
N ASN A 205 -14.39 -6.38 -18.81
CA ASN A 205 -15.80 -6.76 -18.70
C ASN A 205 -16.72 -5.55 -18.91
N ASN A 206 -16.37 -4.38 -18.34
CA ASN A 206 -17.11 -3.14 -18.55
C ASN A 206 -17.05 -2.64 -20.01
N ALA A 207 -15.97 -2.96 -20.73
CA ALA A 207 -15.80 -2.62 -22.14
C ALA A 207 -16.39 -3.66 -23.11
N ASN A 208 -16.83 -4.83 -22.64
CA ASN A 208 -17.13 -6.01 -23.48
C ASN A 208 -16.01 -6.30 -24.49
N ALA A 209 -14.75 -6.14 -24.08
CA ALA A 209 -13.56 -6.32 -24.91
C ALA A 209 -12.69 -7.43 -24.33
N GLU A 210 -11.97 -8.14 -25.19
CA GLU A 210 -10.96 -9.10 -24.73
C GLU A 210 -9.74 -8.34 -24.18
N ILE A 211 -9.18 -8.82 -23.07
CA ILE A 211 -8.01 -8.17 -22.41
C ILE A 211 -6.86 -8.04 -23.39
N GLU A 212 -6.63 -9.07 -24.22
CA GLU A 212 -5.58 -9.09 -25.24
C GLU A 212 -5.71 -7.89 -26.22
N GLU A 213 -6.93 -7.57 -26.66
CA GLU A 213 -7.18 -6.43 -27.56
C GLU A 213 -6.85 -5.09 -26.90
N ILE A 214 -7.14 -4.94 -25.60
CA ILE A 214 -6.79 -3.74 -24.85
C ILE A 214 -5.26 -3.64 -24.72
N MET A 215 -4.61 -4.74 -24.33
CA MET A 215 -3.16 -4.82 -24.10
C MET A 215 -2.34 -4.50 -25.35
N ASP A 216 -2.84 -4.81 -26.54
CA ASP A 216 -2.20 -4.44 -27.82
C ASP A 216 -2.12 -2.92 -28.05
N THR A 217 -2.93 -2.14 -27.33
CA THR A 217 -2.99 -0.67 -27.46
C THR A 217 -2.36 0.07 -26.28
N VAL A 218 -1.86 -0.65 -25.29
CA VAL A 218 -1.31 -0.07 -24.07
C VAL A 218 0.03 0.62 -24.37
N GLU A 219 0.09 1.92 -24.08
CA GLU A 219 1.32 2.70 -24.00
C GLU A 219 1.59 3.04 -22.53
N ILE A 220 2.62 2.44 -21.95
CA ILE A 220 2.95 2.59 -20.53
C ILE A 220 3.76 3.87 -20.34
N GLU A 221 3.29 4.77 -19.49
CA GLU A 221 4.01 6.02 -19.18
C GLU A 221 4.84 5.88 -17.91
N ARG A 222 4.28 5.24 -16.86
CA ARG A 222 4.93 5.09 -15.56
C ARG A 222 4.24 4.04 -14.70
N ILE A 223 4.99 3.04 -14.25
CA ILE A 223 4.58 2.16 -13.16
C ILE A 223 5.63 2.26 -12.06
N ASP A 224 5.21 2.64 -10.85
CA ASP A 224 6.09 2.70 -9.69
C ASP A 224 5.48 1.90 -8.54
N MET A 225 6.36 1.30 -7.73
CA MET A 225 6.03 0.82 -6.41
C MET A 225 7.08 1.28 -5.41
N THR A 226 6.65 1.59 -4.19
CA THR A 226 7.55 1.85 -3.05
C THR A 226 6.95 1.24 -1.80
N VAL A 227 7.71 0.41 -1.10
CA VAL A 227 7.35 -0.19 0.18
C VAL A 227 8.31 0.28 1.26
N PHE A 228 7.79 0.53 2.46
CA PHE A 228 8.56 0.90 3.64
C PHE A 228 8.43 -0.23 4.65
N VAL A 229 9.54 -0.92 4.87
CA VAL A 229 9.66 -2.12 5.69
C VAL A 229 10.41 -1.76 6.97
N ASP A 230 9.85 -2.09 8.13
CA ASP A 230 10.50 -1.91 9.43
C ASP A 230 11.88 -2.56 9.46
N ALA A 231 12.89 -1.83 9.92
CA ALA A 231 14.26 -2.33 9.92
C ALA A 231 14.52 -3.44 10.96
N GLU A 232 13.70 -3.52 12.00
CA GLU A 232 13.82 -4.50 13.08
C GLU A 232 12.84 -5.66 12.92
N THR A 233 11.56 -5.36 12.65
CA THR A 233 10.49 -6.37 12.63
C THR A 233 10.18 -6.90 11.24
N TYR A 234 10.57 -6.18 10.17
CA TYR A 234 10.15 -6.40 8.79
C TYR A 234 8.65 -6.21 8.53
N ASP A 235 7.92 -5.56 9.45
CA ASP A 235 6.55 -5.15 9.21
C ASP A 235 6.47 -4.10 8.09
N VAL A 236 5.48 -4.23 7.22
CA VAL A 236 5.22 -3.21 6.19
C VAL A 236 4.39 -2.10 6.80
N HIS A 237 4.97 -0.90 6.90
CA HIS A 237 4.28 0.31 7.40
C HIS A 237 3.61 1.11 6.29
N ARG A 238 4.12 1.01 5.06
CA ARG A 238 3.58 1.78 3.93
C ARG A 238 3.85 1.09 2.62
N LEU A 239 2.83 1.05 1.75
CA LEU A 239 2.95 0.60 0.37
C LEU A 239 2.32 1.66 -0.54
N GLN A 240 3.08 2.13 -1.52
CA GLN A 240 2.62 3.09 -2.51
C GLN A 240 2.77 2.49 -3.90
N THR A 241 1.72 2.55 -4.70
CA THR A 241 1.75 2.19 -6.11
C THR A 241 1.29 3.35 -6.98
N ARG A 242 1.79 3.40 -8.20
CA ARG A 242 1.28 4.31 -9.23
C ARG A 242 1.25 3.60 -10.57
N PHE A 243 0.09 3.62 -11.22
CA PHE A 243 -0.12 3.11 -12.56
C PHE A 243 -0.51 4.24 -13.48
N ARG A 244 0.29 4.47 -14.52
CA ARG A 244 -0.03 5.45 -15.54
C ARG A 244 0.25 4.94 -16.94
N TYR A 245 -0.79 4.83 -17.74
CA TYR A 245 -0.73 4.33 -19.10
C TYR A 245 -1.90 4.84 -19.94
N LEU A 246 -1.70 4.85 -21.25
CA LEU A 246 -2.73 5.09 -22.25
C LEU A 246 -3.23 3.74 -22.76
N ALA A 247 -4.55 3.56 -22.91
CA ALA A 247 -5.14 2.37 -23.51
C ALA A 247 -6.35 2.75 -24.37
N TYR A 248 -6.61 1.99 -25.44
CA TYR A 248 -7.80 2.16 -26.27
C TYR A 248 -8.96 1.34 -25.69
N ILE A 249 -9.97 2.03 -25.16
CA ILE A 249 -11.10 1.43 -24.45
C ILE A 249 -12.39 2.03 -25.03
N GLN A 250 -13.36 1.17 -25.37
CA GLN A 250 -14.70 1.60 -25.85
C GLN A 250 -14.68 2.59 -27.05
N GLY A 251 -13.70 2.47 -27.94
CA GLY A 251 -13.63 3.30 -29.15
C GLY A 251 -12.84 4.59 -29.02
N GLU A 252 -12.15 4.82 -27.89
CA GLU A 252 -11.31 5.99 -27.66
C GLU A 252 -10.07 5.68 -26.82
N TYR A 253 -9.03 6.50 -26.97
CA TYR A 253 -7.82 6.40 -26.15
C TYR A 253 -8.04 7.08 -24.80
N ARG A 254 -7.96 6.32 -23.71
CA ARG A 254 -8.10 6.80 -22.34
C ARG A 254 -6.76 6.75 -21.61
N VAL A 255 -6.43 7.83 -20.92
CA VAL A 255 -5.32 7.85 -19.96
C VAL A 255 -5.86 7.34 -18.63
N ILE A 256 -5.26 6.28 -18.12
CA ILE A 256 -5.45 5.79 -16.76
C ILE A 256 -4.27 6.30 -15.94
N ASP A 257 -4.54 7.06 -14.88
CA ASP A 257 -3.54 7.50 -13.89
C ASP A 257 -4.11 7.20 -12.49
N GLU A 258 -3.67 6.08 -11.93
CA GLU A 258 -4.02 5.63 -10.58
C GLU A 258 -2.83 5.79 -9.64
N SER A 259 -3.07 6.28 -8.43
CA SER A 259 -2.14 6.21 -7.32
C SER A 259 -2.84 5.64 -6.10
N VAL A 260 -2.22 4.65 -5.47
CA VAL A 260 -2.67 4.08 -4.19
C VAL A 260 -1.58 4.28 -3.15
N LEU A 261 -1.96 4.72 -1.96
CA LEU A 261 -1.12 4.79 -0.77
C LEU A 261 -1.81 4.03 0.35
N LEU A 262 -1.20 2.94 0.78
CA LEU A 262 -1.56 2.17 1.95
C LEU A 262 -0.60 2.53 3.08
N ARG A 263 -1.15 2.79 4.26
CA ARG A 263 -0.40 2.91 5.52
C ARG A 263 -0.98 1.87 6.46
N PHE A 264 -0.11 1.10 7.09
CA PHE A 264 -0.48 0.08 8.06
C PHE A 264 0.03 0.49 9.42
N HIS A 265 -0.74 0.20 10.46
CA HIS A 265 -0.37 0.43 11.84
C HIS A 265 -1.08 -0.58 12.75
N GLU A 266 -0.63 -0.67 14.01
CA GLU A 266 -1.20 -1.58 15.00
C GLU A 266 -1.25 -3.05 14.52
N HIS A 267 -0.15 -3.51 13.91
CA HIS A 267 0.01 -4.89 13.47
C HIS A 267 -0.20 -5.87 14.64
N ASN A 268 -1.05 -6.88 14.43
CA ASN A 268 -1.41 -7.91 15.40
C ASN A 268 -1.97 -7.37 16.74
N GLN A 269 -2.58 -6.18 16.73
CA GLN A 269 -3.35 -5.67 17.87
C GLN A 269 -4.83 -6.08 17.77
N GLU A 270 -5.46 -6.32 18.92
CA GLU A 270 -6.89 -6.68 18.99
C GLU A 270 -7.78 -5.53 18.48
N ILE A 271 -8.77 -5.86 17.63
CA ILE A 271 -9.72 -4.90 17.06
C ILE A 271 -11.13 -5.23 17.55
N ASP A 272 -11.80 -4.27 18.19
CA ASP A 272 -13.18 -4.43 18.66
C ASP A 272 -14.20 -4.05 17.56
N PHE A 273 -14.43 -4.99 16.64
CA PHE A 273 -15.36 -4.81 15.51
C PHE A 273 -16.81 -4.56 15.92
N GLU A 274 -17.25 -5.06 17.08
CA GLU A 274 -18.64 -4.87 17.55
C GLU A 274 -18.88 -3.42 17.98
N THR A 275 -17.91 -2.85 18.69
CA THR A 275 -17.93 -1.44 19.06
C THR A 275 -17.86 -0.55 17.82
N LEU A 276 -16.99 -0.87 16.85
CA LEU A 276 -16.87 -0.13 15.59
C LEU A 276 -18.17 -0.15 14.77
N LYS A 277 -18.85 -1.30 14.67
CA LYS A 277 -20.11 -1.43 13.91
C LYS A 277 -21.27 -0.62 14.53
N THR A 278 -21.26 -0.47 15.85
CA THR A 278 -22.35 0.17 16.59
C THR A 278 -22.25 1.70 16.59
N ASN A 279 -21.04 2.24 16.48
CA ASN A 279 -20.77 3.68 16.39
C ASN A 279 -20.98 4.22 14.97
#